data_AF-A0AAD5M2Y9-F1
#
_entry.id   AF-A0AAD5M2Y9-F1
#
_cell.length_a   1.000
_cell.length_b   1.000
_cell.length_c   1.000
_cell.angle_alpha   90.00
_cell.angle_beta   90.00
_cell.angle_gamma   90.00
#
_symmetry.space_group_name_H-M   'P 1'
#
loop_
_entity.id
_entity.type
_entity.pdbx_description
1 polymer ?
#
loop_
_entity_poly.entity_id
_entity_poly.type
_entity_poly.pdbx_seq_one_letter_code
_entity_poly.pdbx_strand_id
1 'polypeptide(L)'
;MDMSAPLRNTAAAPPPATITSADTKQDAPEIPVQLSLGDFELTMDASGQWELAHSQLQDYIDQVKELSQRNEELERANRDLRAKCQRLTEESNMEKFKCQLLVEMLALSSLDEERSRGEAEQERSKVASLKSDVLALLEQARKEGVDIRRIAAALPVP
;
A
#
# COMPACT_ATOMS: atom_id res chain seq x y z
N MET A 1 78.50 -72.96 -32.01
CA MET A 1 78.61 -74.17 -31.21
C MET A 1 77.49 -74.14 -30.20
N ASP A 2 76.62 -75.15 -30.29
CA ASP A 2 75.80 -75.75 -29.22
C ASP A 2 74.92 -74.85 -28.36
N MET A 3 73.59 -74.89 -28.53
CA MET A 3 72.63 -75.95 -28.15
C MET A 3 72.05 -75.72 -26.75
N SER A 4 70.73 -75.52 -26.74
CA SER A 4 69.77 -76.04 -25.76
C SER A 4 69.69 -75.44 -24.36
N ALA A 5 68.60 -74.71 -24.09
CA ALA A 5 67.73 -74.97 -22.94
C ALA A 5 66.31 -74.39 -23.17
N PRO A 6 65.24 -75.00 -22.59
CA PRO A 6 63.91 -75.00 -23.20
C PRO A 6 62.87 -74.05 -22.54
N LEU A 7 61.67 -74.16 -23.11
CA LEU A 7 60.44 -73.37 -23.00
C LEU A 7 59.75 -73.30 -21.61
N ARG A 8 59.02 -72.17 -21.47
CA ARG A 8 57.62 -71.99 -20.99
C ARG A 8 57.31 -71.80 -19.50
N ASN A 9 56.54 -70.71 -19.29
CA ASN A 9 55.44 -70.49 -18.34
C ASN A 9 55.81 -70.51 -16.84
N THR A 10 55.29 -69.65 -15.97
CA THR A 10 53.90 -69.19 -15.86
C THR A 10 53.89 -68.01 -14.90
N ALA A 11 53.07 -66.99 -15.17
CA ALA A 11 52.67 -66.00 -14.17
C ALA A 11 51.94 -66.71 -13.03
N ALA A 12 52.35 -66.45 -11.78
CA ALA A 12 51.70 -67.00 -10.60
C ALA A 12 51.67 -65.97 -9.45
N ALA A 13 50.46 -65.48 -9.18
CA ALA A 13 49.79 -65.40 -7.88
C ALA A 13 50.30 -64.44 -6.75
N PRO A 14 49.37 -63.98 -5.87
CA PRO A 14 49.50 -62.84 -4.95
C PRO A 14 50.13 -63.20 -3.59
N PRO A 15 50.57 -62.21 -2.78
CA PRO A 15 51.07 -62.46 -1.43
C PRO A 15 49.95 -62.82 -0.41
N PRO A 16 50.30 -63.52 0.68
CA PRO A 16 49.42 -64.49 1.34
C PRO A 16 48.54 -63.91 2.47
N ALA A 17 47.39 -64.54 2.65
CA ALA A 17 46.54 -64.42 3.84
C ALA A 17 47.25 -65.06 5.05
N THR A 18 47.39 -64.29 6.13
CA THR A 18 47.80 -64.81 7.43
C THR A 18 46.57 -64.85 8.33
N ILE A 19 46.09 -66.06 8.61
CA ILE A 19 45.01 -66.32 9.57
C ILE A 19 45.68 -66.51 10.92
N THR A 20 45.35 -65.68 11.91
CA THR A 20 45.68 -65.92 13.31
C THR A 20 44.37 -65.94 14.09
N SER A 21 43.99 -67.14 14.53
CA SER A 21 42.82 -67.39 15.35
C SER A 21 43.17 -67.15 16.81
N ALA A 22 42.52 -66.19 17.44
CA ALA A 22 42.41 -66.10 18.90
C ALA A 22 41.02 -65.55 19.23
N ASP A 23 40.15 -66.43 19.71
CA ASP A 23 38.81 -66.10 20.21
C ASP A 23 38.91 -65.20 21.44
N THR A 24 38.37 -63.99 21.34
CA THR A 24 37.82 -63.22 22.48
C THR A 24 36.79 -62.24 21.94
N LYS A 25 35.52 -62.63 22.04
CA LYS A 25 34.27 -61.85 21.83
C LYS A 25 34.49 -60.37 21.49
N GLN A 26 34.63 -60.08 20.20
CA GLN A 26 34.44 -58.74 19.66
C GLN A 26 33.02 -58.70 19.11
N ASP A 27 32.18 -57.82 19.68
CA ASP A 27 30.97 -57.38 19.01
C ASP A 27 31.37 -57.01 17.57
N ALA A 28 30.72 -57.66 16.61
CA ALA A 28 30.97 -57.40 15.20
C ALA A 28 30.77 -55.90 14.97
N PRO A 29 31.75 -55.17 14.39
CA PRO A 29 31.50 -53.80 14.00
C PRO A 29 30.39 -53.83 12.96
N GLU A 30 29.22 -53.30 13.34
CA GLU A 30 28.04 -53.24 12.51
C GLU A 30 28.42 -52.50 11.22
N ILE A 31 28.41 -53.22 10.09
CA ILE A 31 28.78 -52.65 8.79
C ILE A 31 27.63 -51.71 8.41
N PRO A 32 27.85 -50.38 8.30
CA PRO A 32 26.79 -49.46 7.93
C PRO A 32 26.31 -49.82 6.52
N VAL A 33 25.05 -50.26 6.41
CA VAL A 33 24.46 -50.60 5.12
C VAL A 33 24.06 -49.30 4.44
N GLN A 34 24.78 -48.97 3.36
CA GLN A 34 24.47 -47.85 2.48
C GLN A 34 23.81 -48.38 1.21
N LEU A 35 22.62 -47.89 0.90
CA LEU A 35 21.89 -48.22 -0.32
C LEU A 35 21.80 -46.98 -1.20
N SER A 36 22.50 -46.99 -2.33
CA SER A 36 22.37 -45.95 -3.36
C SER A 36 21.22 -46.32 -4.32
N LEU A 37 20.11 -45.59 -4.27
CA LEU A 37 18.98 -45.73 -5.19
C LEU A 37 18.98 -44.54 -6.16
N GLY A 38 19.74 -44.62 -7.24
CA GLY A 38 19.88 -43.51 -8.20
C GLY A 38 20.59 -42.32 -7.54
N ASP A 39 19.92 -41.16 -7.48
CA ASP A 39 20.45 -39.92 -6.89
C ASP A 39 20.29 -39.85 -5.36
N PHE A 40 19.87 -40.94 -4.72
CA PHE A 40 19.52 -41.00 -3.31
C PHE A 40 20.42 -41.97 -2.56
N GLU A 41 20.91 -41.54 -1.41
CA GLU A 41 21.65 -42.40 -0.47
C GLU A 41 20.77 -42.68 0.76
N LEU A 42 20.53 -43.96 1.02
CA LEU A 42 19.86 -44.46 2.23
C LEU A 42 20.93 -45.03 3.15
N THR A 43 21.02 -44.47 4.36
CA THR A 43 21.92 -44.91 5.41
C THR A 43 21.11 -45.51 6.54
N MET A 44 21.44 -46.73 6.97
CA MET A 44 20.81 -47.33 8.15
C MET A 44 21.51 -46.84 9.43
N ASP A 45 20.75 -46.28 10.37
CA ASP A 45 21.25 -45.83 11.66
C ASP A 45 21.50 -47.03 12.62
N ALA A 46 22.15 -46.77 13.77
CA ALA A 46 22.43 -47.78 14.79
C ALA A 46 21.17 -48.31 15.50
N SER A 47 19.98 -47.79 15.19
CA SER A 47 18.69 -48.28 15.67
C SER A 47 17.96 -49.14 14.64
N GLY A 48 18.56 -49.36 13.46
CA GLY A 48 17.99 -50.13 12.35
C GLY A 48 16.96 -49.35 11.53
N GLN A 49 16.88 -48.03 11.69
CA GLN A 49 16.05 -47.15 10.89
C GLN A 49 16.80 -46.65 9.65
N TRP A 50 16.10 -46.63 8.52
CA TRP A 50 16.63 -46.10 7.27
C TRP A 50 16.47 -44.59 7.24
N GLU A 51 17.58 -43.86 7.26
CA GLU A 51 17.64 -42.42 7.06
C GLU A 51 18.00 -42.13 5.59
N LEU A 52 17.20 -41.30 4.93
CA LEU A 52 17.44 -40.86 3.55
C LEU A 52 18.27 -39.57 3.58
N ALA A 53 19.53 -39.63 3.14
CA ALA A 53 20.38 -38.46 2.97
C ALA A 53 19.96 -37.71 1.69
N HIS A 54 18.97 -36.82 1.80
CA HIS A 54 18.46 -36.04 0.68
C HIS A 54 18.66 -34.53 0.90
N SER A 55 19.92 -34.10 0.82
CA SER A 55 20.35 -32.70 0.94
C SER A 55 19.56 -31.75 0.01
N GLN A 56 19.26 -32.19 -1.21
CA GLN A 56 18.49 -31.38 -2.17
C GLN A 56 17.06 -31.10 -1.69
N LEU A 57 16.36 -32.08 -1.11
CA LEU A 57 15.02 -31.84 -0.56
C LEU A 57 15.06 -30.95 0.66
N GLN A 58 16.10 -31.07 1.49
CA GLN A 58 16.29 -30.16 2.61
C GLN A 58 16.51 -28.72 2.12
N ASP A 59 17.36 -28.52 1.11
CA ASP A 59 17.57 -27.22 0.47
C ASP A 59 16.28 -26.66 -0.13
N TYR A 60 15.48 -27.50 -0.81
CA TYR A 60 14.17 -27.10 -1.34
C TYR A 60 13.19 -26.72 -0.23
N ILE A 61 13.14 -27.48 0.87
CA ILE A 61 12.28 -27.18 2.02
C ILE A 61 12.65 -25.82 2.61
N ASP A 62 13.95 -25.54 2.76
CA ASP A 62 14.42 -24.30 3.34
C ASP A 62 14.21 -23.10 2.40
N GLN A 63 14.39 -23.28 1.08
CA GLN A 63 14.00 -22.27 0.08
C GLN A 63 12.50 -21.98 0.09
N VAL A 64 11.66 -23.02 0.21
CA VAL A 64 10.20 -22.85 0.27
C VAL A 64 9.80 -22.06 1.52
N LYS A 65 10.43 -22.32 2.68
CA LYS A 65 10.19 -21.54 3.90
C LYS A 65 10.61 -20.08 3.76
N GLU A 66 11.77 -19.81 3.17
CA GLU A 66 12.23 -18.45 2.95
C GLU A 66 11.29 -17.70 1.99
N LEU A 67 10.91 -18.34 0.89
CA LEU A 67 9.97 -17.78 -0.08
C LEU A 67 8.58 -17.57 0.53
N SER A 68 8.09 -18.48 1.38
CA SER A 68 6.80 -18.30 2.06
C SER A 68 6.83 -17.12 3.03
N GLN A 69 7.90 -16.99 3.83
CA GLN A 69 8.07 -15.84 4.72
C GLN A 69 8.12 -14.52 3.96
N ARG A 70 8.92 -14.47 2.88
CA ARG A 70 9.02 -13.29 2.03
C ARG A 70 7.69 -12.96 1.37
N ASN A 71 6.93 -13.97 0.94
CA ASN A 71 5.61 -13.76 0.35
C ASN A 71 4.63 -13.18 1.37
N GLU A 72 4.60 -13.71 2.60
CA GLU A 72 3.77 -13.15 3.67
C GLU A 72 4.12 -11.69 4.00
N GLU A 73 5.41 -11.35 4.04
CA GLU A 73 5.87 -9.98 4.24
C GLU A 73 5.42 -9.06 3.10
N LEU A 74 5.55 -9.51 1.85
CA LEU A 74 5.09 -8.77 0.67
C LEU A 74 3.57 -8.61 0.68
N GLU A 75 2.80 -9.62 1.08
CA GLU A 75 1.36 -9.54 1.20
C GLU A 75 0.92 -8.57 2.30
N ARG A 76 1.61 -8.53 3.44
CA ARG A 76 1.39 -7.52 4.49
C ARG A 76 1.70 -6.12 3.96
N ALA A 77 2.87 -5.92 3.36
CA ALA A 77 3.26 -4.64 2.79
C ALA A 77 2.29 -4.16 1.69
N ASN A 78 1.80 -5.08 0.85
CA ASN A 78 0.84 -4.76 -0.20
C ASN A 78 -0.51 -4.32 0.39
N ARG A 79 -1.00 -5.03 1.43
CA ARG A 79 -2.22 -4.63 2.16
C ARG A 79 -2.06 -3.24 2.78
N ASP A 80 -0.93 -2.98 3.43
CA ASP A 80 -0.65 -1.68 4.04
C ASP A 80 -0.57 -0.55 3.00
N LEU A 81 0.06 -0.82 1.86
CA LEU A 81 0.13 0.12 0.74
C LEU A 81 -1.26 0.42 0.17
N ARG A 82 -2.09 -0.60 -0.05
CA ARG A 82 -3.47 -0.41 -0.51
C ARG A 82 -4.28 0.44 0.47
N ALA A 83 -4.15 0.18 1.77
CA ALA A 83 -4.82 0.97 2.81
C ALA A 83 -4.31 2.42 2.86
N LYS A 84 -3.01 2.66 2.62
CA LYS A 84 -2.44 4.02 2.50
C LYS A 84 -2.97 4.72 1.24
N CYS A 85 -2.97 4.06 0.10
CA CYS A 85 -3.49 4.62 -1.15
C CYS A 85 -4.97 4.97 -1.04
N GLN A 86 -5.78 4.11 -0.40
CA GLN A 86 -7.18 4.40 -0.16
C GLN A 86 -7.36 5.66 0.69
N ARG A 87 -6.66 5.76 1.84
CA ARG A 87 -6.71 6.94 2.69
C ARG A 87 -6.32 8.22 1.97
N LEU A 88 -5.20 8.20 1.24
CA LEU A 88 -4.76 9.36 0.46
C LEU A 88 -5.76 9.75 -0.63
N THR A 89 -6.44 8.77 -1.22
CA THR A 89 -7.50 9.01 -2.22
C THR A 89 -8.71 9.68 -1.58
N GLU A 90 -9.15 9.19 -0.41
CA GLU A 90 -10.24 9.78 0.37
C GLU A 90 -9.91 11.21 0.82
N GLU A 91 -8.69 11.43 1.33
CA GLU A 91 -8.19 12.77 1.71
C GLU A 91 -8.15 13.72 0.50
N SER A 92 -7.64 13.26 -0.64
CA SER A 92 -7.61 14.06 -1.87
C SER A 92 -9.01 14.41 -2.37
N ASN A 93 -9.95 13.46 -2.31
CA ASN A 93 -11.33 13.70 -2.71
C ASN A 93 -12.03 14.69 -1.78
N MET A 94 -11.78 14.58 -0.47
CA MET A 94 -12.30 15.53 0.51
C MET A 94 -11.77 16.94 0.25
N GLU A 95 -10.48 17.07 -0.05
CA GLU A 95 -9.88 18.37 -0.33
C GLU A 95 -10.45 19.00 -1.60
N LYS A 96 -10.64 18.21 -2.67
CA LYS A 96 -11.32 18.67 -3.89
C LYS A 96 -12.73 19.15 -3.61
N PHE A 97 -13.49 18.41 -2.80
CA PHE A 97 -14.84 18.80 -2.42
C PHE A 97 -14.85 20.11 -1.63
N LYS A 98 -13.95 20.28 -0.66
CA LYS A 98 -13.82 21.53 0.10
C LYS A 98 -13.49 22.72 -0.80
N CYS A 99 -12.52 22.56 -1.71
CA CYS A 99 -12.18 23.62 -2.66
C CYS A 99 -13.37 23.98 -3.55
N GLN A 100 -14.08 22.99 -4.09
CA GLN A 100 -15.26 23.24 -4.91
C GLN A 100 -16.36 23.95 -4.12
N LEU A 101 -16.66 23.48 -2.90
CA LEU A 101 -17.67 24.09 -2.05
C LEU A 101 -17.33 25.54 -1.71
N LEU A 102 -16.06 25.84 -1.40
CA LEU A 102 -15.62 27.21 -1.12
C LEU A 102 -15.78 28.12 -2.35
N VAL A 103 -15.48 27.61 -3.55
CA VAL A 103 -15.68 28.36 -4.80
C VAL A 103 -17.16 28.64 -5.03
N GLU A 104 -18.03 27.65 -4.85
CA GLU A 104 -19.48 27.82 -5.01
C GLU A 104 -20.06 28.79 -3.96
N MET A 105 -19.64 28.66 -2.69
CA MET A 105 -20.03 29.59 -1.64
C MET A 105 -19.57 31.02 -1.91
N LEU A 106 -18.35 31.19 -2.42
CA LEU A 106 -17.84 32.51 -2.81
C LEU A 106 -18.66 33.11 -3.95
N ALA A 107 -19.02 32.29 -4.95
CA ALA A 107 -19.86 32.73 -6.05
C ALA A 107 -21.26 33.15 -5.56
N LEU A 108 -21.87 32.38 -4.65
CA LEU A 108 -23.16 32.73 -4.03
C LEU A 108 -23.07 34.02 -3.21
N SER A 109 -22.04 34.15 -2.37
CA SER A 109 -21.83 35.37 -1.57
C SER A 109 -21.62 36.60 -2.45
N SER A 110 -20.87 36.47 -3.54
CA SER A 110 -20.68 37.57 -4.49
C SER A 110 -21.99 38.00 -5.14
N LEU A 111 -22.83 37.04 -5.51
CA LEU A 111 -24.14 37.31 -6.10
C LEU A 111 -25.08 38.01 -5.10
N ASP A 112 -25.08 37.56 -3.85
CA ASP A 112 -25.85 38.19 -2.78
C ASP A 112 -25.39 39.63 -2.48
N GLU A 113 -24.08 39.87 -2.49
CA GLU A 113 -23.51 41.21 -2.35
C GLU A 113 -23.92 42.14 -3.49
N GLU A 114 -23.82 41.68 -4.74
CA GLU A 114 -24.26 42.46 -5.91
C GLU A 114 -25.74 42.79 -5.85
N ARG A 115 -26.57 41.80 -5.49
CA ARG A 115 -28.01 41.99 -5.32
C ARG A 115 -28.31 43.02 -4.23
N SER A 116 -27.66 42.91 -3.06
CA SER A 116 -27.85 43.83 -1.95
C SER A 116 -27.41 45.26 -2.31
N ARG A 117 -26.31 45.41 -3.04
CA ARG A 117 -25.87 46.72 -3.56
C ARG A 117 -26.88 47.31 -4.54
N GLY A 118 -27.41 46.50 -5.46
CA GLY A 118 -28.43 46.91 -6.41
C GLY A 118 -29.72 47.38 -5.72
N GLU A 119 -30.19 46.64 -4.71
CA GLU A 119 -31.36 47.02 -3.91
C GLU A 119 -31.10 48.34 -3.14
N ALA A 120 -29.92 48.51 -2.54
CA ALA A 120 -29.55 49.74 -1.85
C ALA A 120 -29.45 50.96 -2.78
N GLU A 121 -28.89 50.80 -3.99
CA GLU A 121 -28.84 51.86 -5.00
C GLU A 121 -30.24 52.21 -5.51
N GLN A 122 -31.09 51.21 -5.71
CA GLN A 122 -32.48 51.43 -6.09
C GLN A 122 -33.24 52.21 -5.01
N GLU A 123 -33.12 51.87 -3.73
CA GLU A 123 -33.73 52.65 -2.65
C GLU A 123 -33.16 54.07 -2.56
N ARG A 124 -31.85 54.25 -2.74
CA ARG A 124 -31.24 55.60 -2.80
C ARG A 124 -31.83 56.45 -3.92
N SER A 125 -32.01 55.88 -5.11
CA SER A 125 -32.62 56.60 -6.24
C SER A 125 -34.09 56.94 -5.99
N LYS A 126 -34.87 56.03 -5.38
CA LYS A 126 -36.25 56.28 -4.97
C LYS A 126 -36.34 57.42 -3.96
N VAL A 127 -35.50 57.40 -2.93
CA VAL A 127 -35.44 58.47 -1.91
C VAL A 127 -35.01 59.79 -2.54
N ALA A 128 -34.05 59.79 -3.46
CA ALA A 128 -33.63 60.99 -4.17
C ALA A 128 -34.75 61.58 -5.05
N SER A 129 -35.49 60.73 -5.78
CA SER A 129 -36.68 61.14 -6.54
C SER A 129 -37.74 61.72 -5.62
N LEU A 130 -38.10 61.00 -4.55
CA LEU A 130 -39.12 61.44 -3.60
C LEU A 130 -38.73 62.77 -2.94
N LYS A 131 -37.45 62.96 -2.60
CA LYS A 131 -36.92 64.23 -2.09
C LYS A 131 -37.08 65.35 -3.12
N SER A 132 -36.76 65.09 -4.38
CA SER A 132 -36.94 66.06 -5.47
C SER A 132 -38.41 66.45 -5.62
N ASP A 133 -39.32 65.47 -5.61
CA ASP A 133 -40.75 65.68 -5.73
C ASP A 133 -41.31 66.50 -4.56
N VAL A 134 -40.91 66.18 -3.33
CA VAL A 134 -41.28 66.94 -2.12
C VAL A 134 -40.80 68.38 -2.20
N LEU A 135 -39.55 68.62 -2.63
CA LEU A 135 -39.02 69.98 -2.78
C LEU A 135 -39.79 70.76 -3.85
N ALA A 136 -40.12 70.14 -4.98
CA ALA A 136 -40.93 70.77 -6.02
C ALA A 136 -42.33 71.14 -5.53
N LEU A 137 -43.00 70.26 -4.78
CA LEU A 137 -44.30 70.53 -4.17
C LEU A 137 -44.23 71.67 -3.15
N LEU A 138 -43.17 71.74 -2.34
CA LEU A 138 -42.96 72.84 -1.39
C LEU A 138 -42.73 74.18 -2.11
N GLU A 139 -41.98 74.19 -3.21
CA GLU A 139 -41.79 75.40 -4.04
C GLU A 139 -43.10 75.85 -4.71
N GLN A 140 -43.89 74.91 -5.22
CA GLN A 140 -45.22 75.17 -5.78
C GLN A 140 -46.15 75.80 -4.72
N ALA A 141 -46.25 75.17 -3.54
CA ALA A 141 -47.06 75.66 -2.43
C ALA A 141 -46.63 77.07 -1.98
N ARG A 142 -45.32 77.36 -1.98
CA ARG A 142 -44.78 78.69 -1.70
C ARG A 142 -45.23 79.73 -2.74
N LYS A 143 -45.21 79.38 -4.03
CA LYS A 143 -45.66 80.27 -5.13
C LYS A 143 -47.17 80.54 -5.05
N GLU A 144 -47.94 79.56 -4.64
CA GLU A 144 -49.40 79.65 -4.49
C GLU A 144 -49.84 80.30 -3.16
N GLY A 145 -48.88 80.67 -2.28
CA GLY A 145 -49.16 81.35 -1.01
C GLY A 145 -49.75 80.44 0.08
N VAL A 146 -49.60 79.12 -0.06
CA VAL A 146 -50.09 78.13 0.92
C VAL A 146 -49.17 78.12 2.14
N ASP A 147 -49.76 78.20 3.35
CA ASP A 147 -49.01 78.25 4.60
C ASP A 147 -48.35 76.89 4.92
N ILE A 148 -47.06 76.78 4.58
CA ILE A 148 -46.23 75.57 4.68
C ILE A 148 -46.25 74.99 6.12
N ARG A 149 -46.47 75.83 7.14
CA ARG A 149 -46.56 75.41 8.55
C ARG A 149 -47.74 74.48 8.82
N ARG A 150 -48.86 74.63 8.09
CA ARG A 150 -50.02 73.73 8.21
C ARG A 150 -49.80 72.37 7.56
N ILE A 151 -49.00 72.34 6.47
CA ILE A 151 -48.64 71.11 5.77
C ILE A 151 -47.63 70.30 6.60
N ALA A 152 -46.61 70.95 7.16
CA ALA A 152 -45.64 70.30 8.04
C ALA A 152 -46.28 69.72 9.32
N ALA A 153 -47.36 70.33 9.82
CA ALA A 153 -48.14 69.81 10.94
C ALA A 153 -49.08 68.63 10.57
N ALA A 154 -49.35 68.41 9.28
CA ALA A 154 -50.22 67.36 8.76
C ALA A 154 -49.45 66.12 8.25
N LEU A 155 -48.13 66.23 8.05
CA LEU A 155 -47.26 65.10 7.75
C LEU A 155 -47.05 64.27 9.04
N PRO A 156 -47.48 63.00 9.10
CA PRO A 156 -47.18 62.14 10.22
C PRO A 156 -45.66 61.90 10.25
N VAL A 157 -45.02 62.40 11.30
CA VAL A 157 -43.63 62.08 11.61
C VAL A 157 -43.61 60.61 12.08
N PRO A 158 -42.77 59.73 11.48
CA PRO A 158 -42.56 58.39 12.01
C PRO A 158 -41.86 58.40 13.37
#